data_AF-A0AAP0S5L1-F1
#
_entry.id   AF-A0AAP0S5L1-F1
#
_cell.length_a   1.000
_cell.length_b   1.000
_cell.length_c   1.000
_cell.angle_alpha   90.00
_cell.angle_beta   90.00
_cell.angle_gamma   90.00
#
_symmetry.space_group_name_H-M   'P 1'
#
loop_
_entity.id
_entity.type
_entity.pdbx_description
1 polymer ?
#
loop_
_entity_poly.entity_id
_entity_poly.type
_entity_poly.pdbx_seq_one_letter_code
_entity_poly.pdbx_strand_id
1 'polypeptide(L)'
;MVEDSTCVMDYTSEFTTYEIFKNRNALCNWARDVGRRNGLVIVIKRSDSGSGRKERVTLGCERGGHYRNMNKNSETQTDKKRKRETGTKKCGCPFALKGSKLPNDNWMLTVFCGVHNHPAAKHLEGHSFVGRLSQEETSLLVDLSKTMVRPKEILSTLKQNDVLNVSTIKTIYNARQIWP
;
A
#
# COMPACT_ATOMS: atom_id res chain seq x y z
N MET A 1 -6.48 -31.93 17.41
CA MET A 1 -5.95 -30.61 17.80
C MET A 1 -5.17 -30.10 16.61
N VAL A 2 -5.68 -29.08 15.90
CA VAL A 2 -4.98 -28.51 14.74
C VAL A 2 -4.14 -27.38 15.29
N GLU A 3 -2.82 -27.54 15.26
CA GLU A 3 -1.90 -26.44 15.55
C GLU A 3 -2.11 -25.38 14.48
N ASP A 4 -2.81 -24.31 14.85
CA ASP A 4 -2.97 -23.11 14.04
C ASP A 4 -1.59 -22.43 14.02
N SER A 5 -0.72 -22.92 13.14
CA SER A 5 0.63 -22.40 12.93
C SER A 5 0.49 -21.00 12.33
N THR A 6 0.26 -20.00 13.18
CA THR A 6 0.23 -18.60 12.78
C THR A 6 1.54 -18.29 12.07
N CYS A 7 1.47 -17.99 10.77
CA CYS A 7 2.62 -17.62 9.97
C CYS A 7 3.13 -16.27 10.49
N VAL A 8 4.20 -16.31 11.27
CA VAL A 8 4.90 -15.13 11.80
C VAL A 8 6.11 -14.87 10.91
N MET A 9 6.10 -13.74 10.21
CA MET A 9 7.22 -13.28 9.39
C MET A 9 7.71 -11.96 9.95
N ASP A 10 8.98 -11.88 10.33
CA ASP A 10 9.59 -10.66 10.84
C ASP A 10 10.42 -9.97 9.75
N TYR A 11 10.05 -8.73 9.41
CA TYR A 11 10.73 -7.89 8.44
C TYR A 11 11.41 -6.69 9.10
N THR A 12 11.68 -6.75 10.42
CA THR A 12 12.25 -5.62 11.17
C THR A 12 13.56 -5.14 10.55
N SER A 13 14.44 -6.06 10.14
CA SER A 13 15.71 -5.74 9.49
C SER A 13 15.56 -4.94 8.21
N GLU A 14 14.61 -5.31 7.36
CA GLU A 14 14.37 -4.74 6.03
C GLU A 14 13.88 -3.30 6.12
N PHE A 15 13.15 -2.98 7.19
CA PHE A 15 12.63 -1.65 7.47
C PHE A 15 13.49 -0.85 8.46
N THR A 16 14.57 -1.42 8.98
CA THR A 16 15.51 -0.69 9.84
C THR A 16 16.43 0.14 8.97
N THR A 17 16.41 1.46 9.20
CA THR A 17 17.25 2.42 8.48
C THR A 17 17.62 3.58 9.39
N TYR A 18 18.81 4.13 9.15
CA TYR A 18 19.30 5.37 9.77
C TYR A 18 19.27 6.54 8.78
N GLU A 19 18.67 6.33 7.61
CA GLU A 19 18.53 7.36 6.58
C GLU A 19 17.62 8.50 7.07
N ILE A 20 18.04 9.73 6.78
CA ILE A 20 17.27 10.94 7.02
C ILE A 20 16.63 11.35 5.69
N PHE A 21 15.31 11.32 5.65
CA PHE A 21 14.53 11.65 4.47
C PHE A 21 14.24 13.15 4.41
N LYS A 22 14.39 13.75 3.24
CA LYS A 22 14.16 15.20 3.04
C LYS A 22 12.73 15.63 3.35
N ASN A 23 11.75 14.75 3.17
CA ASN A 23 10.34 15.04 3.42
C ASN A 23 9.53 13.75 3.69
N ARG A 24 8.28 13.93 4.12
CA ARG A 24 7.33 12.85 4.40
C ARG A 24 7.13 11.90 3.23
N ASN A 25 7.06 12.43 2.00
CA ASN A 25 6.76 11.62 0.82
C ASN A 25 7.94 10.71 0.47
N ALA A 26 9.17 11.22 0.58
CA ALA A 26 10.38 10.42 0.40
C ALA A 26 10.42 9.23 1.39
N LEU A 27 10.15 9.48 2.68
CA LEU A 27 10.04 8.42 3.69
C LEU A 27 8.94 7.40 3.35
N CYS A 28 7.76 7.86 2.94
CA CYS A 28 6.66 6.97 2.57
C CYS A 28 6.96 6.13 1.32
N ASN A 29 7.66 6.71 0.34
CA ASN A 29 8.02 6.02 -0.89
C ASN A 29 9.07 4.93 -0.60
N TRP A 30 10.12 5.27 0.15
CA TRP A 30 11.12 4.30 0.60
C TRP A 30 10.48 3.09 1.29
N ALA A 31 9.58 3.34 2.26
CA ALA A 31 8.90 2.25 2.97
C ALA A 31 8.01 1.41 2.04
N ARG A 32 7.38 2.02 1.03
CA ARG A 32 6.60 1.27 0.03
C ARG A 32 7.50 0.44 -0.89
N ASP A 33 8.68 0.93 -1.24
CA ASP A 33 9.62 0.23 -2.12
C ASP A 33 10.23 -0.97 -1.41
N VAL A 34 10.64 -0.80 -0.14
CA VAL A 34 11.02 -1.92 0.73
C VAL A 34 9.87 -2.92 0.83
N GLY A 35 8.65 -2.46 1.06
CA GLY A 35 7.47 -3.32 1.10
C GLY A 35 7.28 -4.11 -0.19
N ARG A 36 7.29 -3.44 -1.34
CA ARG A 36 7.10 -4.04 -2.67
C ARG A 36 8.13 -5.13 -2.95
N ARG A 37 9.41 -4.87 -2.67
CA ARG A 37 10.50 -5.86 -2.82
C ARG A 37 10.28 -7.11 -1.97
N ASN A 38 9.59 -6.97 -0.83
CA ASN A 38 9.29 -8.05 0.09
C ASN A 38 7.87 -8.64 -0.08
N GLY A 39 7.14 -8.27 -1.14
CA GLY A 39 5.77 -8.76 -1.35
C GLY A 39 4.75 -8.22 -0.33
N LEU A 40 5.03 -7.06 0.26
CA LEU A 40 4.23 -6.39 1.29
C LEU A 40 3.63 -5.09 0.74
N VAL A 41 2.36 -4.84 1.06
CA VAL A 41 1.69 -3.58 0.72
C VAL A 41 1.65 -2.66 1.93
N ILE A 42 2.46 -1.60 1.91
CA ILE A 42 2.56 -0.62 2.99
C ILE A 42 1.66 0.59 2.69
N VAL A 43 0.77 0.92 3.62
CA VAL A 43 -0.22 2.00 3.51
C VAL A 43 -0.10 2.97 4.67
N ILE A 44 -0.50 4.23 4.46
CA ILE A 44 -0.64 5.20 5.55
C ILE A 44 -1.88 4.84 6.36
N LYS A 45 -1.70 4.59 7.66
CA LYS A 45 -2.78 4.31 8.62
C LYS A 45 -3.32 5.58 9.27
N ARG A 46 -2.41 6.48 9.62
CA ARG A 46 -2.71 7.76 10.27
C ARG A 46 -1.65 8.78 9.88
N SER A 47 -2.07 10.01 9.68
CA SER A 47 -1.18 11.15 9.49
C SER A 47 -1.66 12.24 10.44
N ASP A 48 -0.74 12.84 11.19
CA ASP A 48 -1.01 13.95 12.09
C ASP A 48 -0.17 15.15 11.64
N SER A 49 -0.86 16.21 11.21
CA SER A 49 -0.25 17.45 10.72
C SER A 49 0.18 18.39 11.85
N GLY A 50 0.05 17.98 13.12
CA GLY A 50 0.73 18.63 14.22
C GLY A 50 0.13 19.96 14.67
N SER A 51 -1.16 19.99 15.01
CA SER A 51 -1.77 21.14 15.70
C SER A 51 -1.18 21.30 17.12
N GLY A 52 0.01 21.92 17.21
CA GLY A 52 0.80 22.08 18.44
C GLY A 52 1.67 20.87 18.83
N ARG A 53 1.81 19.86 17.96
CA ARG A 53 2.63 18.65 18.20
C ARG A 53 3.55 18.37 17.00
N LYS A 54 4.64 17.63 17.23
CA LYS A 54 5.51 17.16 16.12
C LYS A 54 4.71 16.34 15.13
N GLU A 55 4.79 16.71 13.85
CA GLU A 55 4.18 16.00 12.72
C GLU A 55 4.63 14.53 12.68
N ARG A 56 3.68 13.63 12.46
CA ARG A 56 3.91 12.18 12.47
C ARG A 56 3.08 11.47 11.41
N VAL A 57 3.63 10.40 10.87
CA VAL A 57 2.91 9.46 10.01
C VAL A 57 3.08 8.05 10.54
N THR A 58 1.99 7.29 10.57
CA THR A 58 2.01 5.87 10.87
C THR A 58 1.73 5.10 9.59
N LEU A 59 2.67 4.25 9.21
CA LEU A 59 2.52 3.31 8.11
C LEU A 59 2.20 1.93 8.68
N GLY A 60 1.48 1.11 7.93
CA GLY A 60 1.20 -0.27 8.31
C GLY A 60 0.80 -1.13 7.12
N CYS A 61 0.60 -2.41 7.36
CA CYS A 61 0.23 -3.34 6.29
C CYS A 61 -1.19 -3.05 5.78
N GLU A 62 -1.44 -3.19 4.47
CA GLU A 62 -2.78 -3.14 3.86
C GLU A 62 -3.75 -4.07 4.59
N ARG A 63 -3.28 -5.25 5.02
CA ARG A 63 -4.06 -6.27 5.76
C ARG A 63 -4.22 -5.98 7.26
N GLY A 64 -3.64 -4.89 7.77
CA GLY A 64 -3.78 -4.47 9.16
C GLY A 64 -5.15 -3.89 9.51
N GLY A 65 -5.59 -4.13 10.74
CA GLY A 65 -6.92 -3.78 11.28
C GLY A 65 -8.00 -4.83 10.98
N HIS A 66 -9.22 -4.56 11.42
CA HIS A 66 -10.40 -5.41 11.19
C HIS A 66 -11.49 -4.64 10.46
N TYR A 67 -12.34 -5.36 9.72
CA TYR A 67 -13.49 -4.76 9.07
C TYR A 67 -14.46 -4.22 10.13
N ARG A 68 -14.78 -2.93 10.07
CA ARG A 68 -15.81 -2.33 10.92
C ARG A 68 -17.13 -2.38 10.16
N ASN A 69 -18.07 -3.18 10.65
CA ASN A 69 -19.41 -3.21 10.10
C ASN A 69 -20.14 -1.93 10.55
N MET A 70 -20.43 -1.02 9.62
CA MET A 70 -21.07 0.27 9.92
C MET A 70 -22.55 0.15 10.30
N ASN A 71 -23.19 -1.01 10.08
CA ASN A 71 -24.61 -1.23 10.39
C ASN A 71 -24.77 -2.00 11.71
N LYS A 72 -24.49 -1.36 12.85
CA LYS A 72 -24.85 -1.90 14.18
C LYS A 72 -26.13 -1.28 14.77
N ASN A 73 -26.83 -0.42 14.03
CA ASN A 73 -28.10 0.18 14.47
C ASN A 73 -29.36 -0.49 13.88
N SER A 74 -29.28 -1.69 13.30
CA SER A 74 -30.48 -2.48 13.02
C SER A 74 -30.56 -3.63 14.01
N GLU A 75 -31.11 -3.31 15.18
CA GLU A 75 -31.64 -4.25 16.16
C GLU A 75 -32.93 -4.87 15.60
N THR A 76 -32.83 -5.49 14.43
CA THR A 76 -33.87 -6.32 13.83
C THR A 76 -33.14 -7.48 13.16
N GLN A 77 -33.03 -8.56 13.92
CA GLN A 77 -32.86 -9.89 13.35
C GLN A 77 -34.07 -10.14 12.44
N THR A 78 -33.89 -10.00 11.13
CA THR A 78 -34.40 -10.93 10.12
C THR A 78 -33.80 -10.57 8.77
N ASP A 79 -33.57 -11.61 7.96
CA ASP A 79 -33.35 -11.53 6.52
C ASP A 79 -31.94 -11.16 6.05
N LYS A 80 -31.08 -12.20 6.08
CA LYS A 80 -30.35 -12.75 4.92
C LYS A 80 -30.07 -11.80 3.74
N LYS A 81 -29.61 -10.57 3.99
CA LYS A 81 -29.01 -9.72 2.97
C LYS A 81 -27.68 -10.38 2.61
N ARG A 82 -27.71 -11.16 1.52
CA ARG A 82 -26.58 -11.81 0.83
C ARG A 82 -25.26 -11.23 1.31
N LYS A 83 -24.66 -11.82 2.36
CA LYS A 83 -23.29 -11.49 2.72
C LYS A 83 -22.51 -11.87 1.47
N ARG A 84 -22.07 -10.88 0.70
CA ARG A 84 -21.07 -11.14 -0.32
C ARG A 84 -19.93 -11.83 0.42
N GLU A 85 -19.65 -13.08 0.08
CA GLU A 85 -18.46 -13.82 0.51
C GLU A 85 -17.20 -13.23 -0.13
N THR A 86 -17.15 -11.91 -0.26
CA THR A 86 -15.92 -11.20 -0.54
C THR A 86 -15.10 -11.27 0.73
N GLY A 87 -14.17 -12.22 0.79
CA GLY A 87 -13.22 -12.34 1.89
C GLY A 87 -12.61 -10.99 2.21
N THR A 88 -12.61 -10.61 3.49
CA THR A 88 -11.97 -9.35 3.90
C THR A 88 -10.46 -9.55 3.85
N LYS A 89 -9.73 -8.73 3.07
CA LYS A 89 -8.25 -8.77 3.02
C LYS A 89 -7.60 -8.51 4.40
N LYS A 90 -8.36 -7.91 5.32
CA LYS A 90 -7.96 -7.51 6.67
C LYS A 90 -7.87 -8.70 7.62
N CYS A 91 -6.73 -8.86 8.30
CA CYS A 91 -6.45 -9.94 9.24
C CYS A 91 -5.83 -9.45 10.56
N GLY A 92 -5.95 -8.15 10.86
CA GLY A 92 -5.38 -7.60 12.10
C GLY A 92 -3.85 -7.55 12.13
N CYS A 93 -3.18 -7.61 10.98
CA CYS A 93 -1.72 -7.58 10.90
C CYS A 93 -1.10 -6.45 11.75
N PRO A 94 -0.17 -6.77 12.68
CA PRO A 94 0.36 -5.82 13.65
C PRO A 94 1.46 -4.92 13.09
N PHE A 95 1.99 -5.23 11.90
CA PHE A 95 3.05 -4.46 11.25
C PHE A 95 2.77 -2.96 11.26
N ALA A 96 3.73 -2.20 11.79
CA ALA A 96 3.63 -0.76 11.94
C ALA A 96 5.00 -0.09 11.90
N LEU A 97 5.07 1.02 11.15
CA LEU A 97 6.21 1.92 11.12
C LEU A 97 5.76 3.31 11.54
N LYS A 98 6.68 4.07 12.13
CA LYS A 98 6.46 5.44 12.56
C LYS A 98 7.45 6.35 11.85
N GLY A 99 6.93 7.29 11.07
CA GLY A 99 7.69 8.42 10.56
C GLY A 99 7.45 9.63 11.46
N SER A 100 8.52 10.35 11.81
CA SER A 100 8.43 11.59 12.57
C SER A 100 9.28 12.68 11.95
N LYS A 101 8.74 13.90 11.97
CA LYS A 101 9.47 15.10 11.57
C LYS A 101 10.49 15.48 12.63
N LEU A 102 11.71 15.74 12.18
CA LEU A 102 12.85 16.20 12.96
C LEU A 102 12.84 17.74 13.07
N PRO A 103 13.62 18.33 14.00
CA PRO A 103 13.70 19.79 14.13
C PRO A 103 14.23 20.53 12.90
N ASN A 104 14.99 19.84 12.03
CA ASN A 104 15.55 20.38 10.79
C ASN A 104 14.64 20.15 9.58
N ASP A 105 13.33 20.00 9.81
CA ASP A 105 12.29 19.68 8.81
C ASP A 105 12.45 18.36 8.03
N ASN A 106 13.52 17.62 8.26
CA ASN A 106 13.71 16.28 7.71
C ASN A 106 12.87 15.24 8.46
N TRP A 107 12.85 14.02 7.95
CA TRP A 107 12.03 12.93 8.43
C TRP A 107 12.88 11.71 8.75
N MET A 108 12.52 11.00 9.82
CA MET A 108 13.15 9.74 10.20
C MET A 108 12.08 8.67 10.39
N LEU A 109 12.42 7.45 10.00
CA LEU A 109 11.58 6.27 10.17
C LEU A 109 12.05 5.47 11.39
N THR A 110 11.11 4.90 12.13
CA THR A 110 11.37 3.92 13.20
C THR A 110 10.41 2.75 13.05
N VAL A 111 10.94 1.53 13.16
CA VAL A 111 10.13 0.32 13.19
C VAL A 111 9.44 0.24 14.55
N PHE A 112 8.10 0.22 14.55
CA PHE A 112 7.32 0.00 15.79
C PHE A 112 6.99 -1.49 15.96
N CYS A 113 6.67 -2.17 14.86
CA CYS A 113 6.51 -3.62 14.79
C CYS A 113 6.83 -4.09 13.36
N GLY A 114 7.88 -4.90 13.17
CA GLY A 114 8.22 -5.48 11.87
C GLY A 114 7.52 -6.81 11.57
N VAL A 115 6.69 -7.31 12.49
CA VAL A 115 6.06 -8.62 12.40
C VAL A 115 4.78 -8.59 11.56
N HIS A 116 4.63 -9.59 10.70
CA HIS A 116 3.42 -9.94 9.97
C HIS A 116 2.86 -11.27 10.47
N ASN A 117 1.54 -11.34 10.60
CA ASN A 117 0.80 -12.56 10.95
C ASN A 117 0.23 -13.28 9.72
N HIS A 118 0.83 -13.05 8.56
CA HIS A 118 0.42 -13.62 7.29
C HIS A 118 1.62 -13.70 6.34
N PRO A 119 1.61 -14.63 5.37
CA PRO A 119 2.67 -14.69 4.37
C PRO A 119 2.67 -13.45 3.48
N ALA A 120 3.85 -13.11 2.94
CA ALA A 120 3.98 -12.14 1.87
C ALA A 120 3.26 -12.61 0.60
N ALA A 121 2.85 -11.67 -0.24
CA ALA A 121 2.23 -11.99 -1.53
C ALA A 121 3.31 -12.44 -2.52
N LYS A 122 3.05 -13.54 -3.24
CA LYS A 122 3.92 -14.00 -4.35
C LYS A 122 3.87 -13.03 -5.54
N HIS A 123 2.70 -12.44 -5.76
CA HIS A 123 2.39 -11.53 -6.86
C HIS A 123 1.56 -10.37 -6.30
N LEU A 124 1.97 -9.15 -6.58
CA LEU A 124 1.28 -7.94 -6.13
C LEU A 124 0.30 -7.41 -7.18
N GLU A 125 0.28 -8.01 -8.37
CA GLU A 125 -0.70 -7.72 -9.42
C GLU A 125 -2.13 -7.85 -8.89
N GLY A 126 -2.98 -6.87 -9.21
CA GLY A 126 -4.37 -6.84 -8.74
C GLY A 126 -4.56 -6.27 -7.32
N HIS A 127 -3.49 -5.94 -6.59
CA HIS A 127 -3.62 -5.08 -5.40
C HIS A 127 -3.90 -3.63 -5.85
N SER A 128 -5.11 -3.15 -5.58
CA SER A 128 -5.61 -1.86 -6.06
C SER A 128 -4.83 -0.64 -5.57
N PHE A 129 -4.03 -0.77 -4.50
CA PHE A 129 -3.18 0.31 -4.02
C PHE A 129 -1.85 0.38 -4.79
N VAL A 130 -1.17 -0.76 -4.96
CA VAL A 130 0.16 -0.83 -5.60
C VAL A 130 0.06 -0.80 -7.12
N GLY A 131 -1.05 -1.28 -7.69
CA GLY A 131 -1.28 -1.25 -9.13
C GLY A 131 -1.68 0.12 -9.70
N ARG A 132 -1.69 1.19 -8.88
CA ARG A 132 -1.98 2.56 -9.34
C ARG A 132 -0.75 3.16 -9.99
N LEU A 133 -0.98 3.86 -11.10
CA LEU A 133 0.07 4.62 -11.77
C LEU A 133 0.42 5.86 -10.94
N SER A 134 1.70 6.17 -10.86
CA SER A 134 2.20 7.45 -10.37
C SER A 134 1.78 8.58 -11.33
N GLN A 135 2.01 9.83 -10.92
CA GLN A 135 1.72 10.97 -11.80
C GLN A 135 2.63 10.94 -13.04
N GLU A 136 3.90 10.58 -12.85
CA GLU A 136 4.91 10.47 -13.90
C GLU A 136 4.55 9.32 -14.86
N GLU A 137 4.19 8.14 -14.34
CA GLU A 137 3.74 7.00 -15.13
C GLU A 137 2.46 7.32 -15.89
N THR A 138 1.53 8.06 -15.27
CA THR A 138 0.30 8.51 -15.92
C THR A 138 0.62 9.49 -17.06
N SER A 139 1.54 10.44 -16.85
CA SER A 139 1.98 11.37 -17.89
C SER A 139 2.59 10.62 -19.09
N LEU A 140 3.49 9.68 -18.82
CA LEU A 140 4.08 8.84 -19.87
C LEU A 140 3.03 8.04 -20.63
N LEU A 141 2.06 7.44 -19.91
CA LEU A 141 0.95 6.73 -20.54
C LEU A 141 0.14 7.64 -21.46
N VAL A 142 -0.14 8.88 -21.04
CA VAL A 142 -0.88 9.86 -21.83
C VAL A 142 -0.10 10.20 -23.11
N ASP A 143 1.19 10.48 -23.00
CA ASP A 143 2.02 10.83 -24.16
C ASP A 143 2.13 9.68 -25.16
N LEU A 144 2.37 8.46 -24.68
CA LEU A 144 2.37 7.26 -25.52
C LEU A 144 0.99 6.94 -26.11
N SER A 145 -0.09 7.33 -25.42
CA SER A 145 -1.44 7.13 -25.94
C SER A 145 -1.78 8.10 -27.06
N LYS A 146 -1.30 9.35 -27.00
CA LYS A 146 -1.42 10.33 -28.09
C LYS A 146 -0.71 9.88 -29.36
N THR A 147 0.40 9.15 -29.22
CA THR A 147 1.13 8.57 -30.35
C THR A 147 0.60 7.20 -30.80
N MET A 148 -0.61 6.82 -30.35
CA MET A 148 -1.32 5.60 -30.76
C MET A 148 -0.58 4.29 -30.43
N VAL A 149 0.35 4.31 -29.47
CA VAL A 149 1.06 3.11 -29.01
C VAL A 149 0.06 2.11 -28.41
N ARG A 150 0.31 0.82 -28.64
CA ARG A 150 -0.58 -0.24 -28.15
C ARG A 150 -0.50 -0.34 -26.62
N PRO A 151 -1.62 -0.55 -25.90
CA PRO A 151 -1.60 -0.66 -24.43
C PRO A 151 -0.60 -1.69 -23.86
N LYS A 152 -0.34 -2.78 -24.59
CA LYS A 152 0.65 -3.79 -24.20
C LYS A 152 2.08 -3.24 -24.21
N GLU A 153 2.42 -2.41 -25.19
CA GLU A 153 3.75 -1.80 -25.30
C GLU A 153 3.92 -0.71 -24.24
N ILE A 154 2.89 0.11 -24.00
CA ILE A 154 2.88 1.09 -22.89
C ILE A 154 3.15 0.38 -21.55
N LEU A 155 2.47 -0.73 -21.29
CA LEU A 155 2.71 -1.52 -20.08
C LEU A 155 4.15 -2.04 -20.00
N SER A 156 4.71 -2.50 -21.12
CA SER A 156 6.10 -2.94 -21.20
C SER A 156 7.07 -1.81 -20.88
N THR A 157 6.87 -0.62 -21.44
CA THR A 157 7.70 0.56 -21.16
C THR A 157 7.62 0.96 -19.69
N LEU A 158 6.43 0.96 -19.09
CA LEU A 158 6.26 1.26 -17.66
C LEU A 158 7.03 0.26 -16.78
N LYS A 159 6.95 -1.04 -17.09
CA LYS A 159 7.68 -2.09 -16.36
C LYS A 159 9.20 -2.07 -16.60
N GLN A 160 9.65 -1.56 -17.75
CA GLN A 160 11.07 -1.34 -18.02
C GLN A 160 11.61 -0.14 -17.22
N ASN A 161 10.80 0.90 -17.04
CA ASN A 161 11.18 2.10 -16.29
C ASN A 161 11.17 1.87 -14.78
N ASP A 162 10.21 1.10 -14.25
CA ASP A 162 10.17 0.67 -12.85
C ASP A 162 9.96 -0.85 -12.75
N VAL A 163 11.01 -1.57 -12.34
CA VAL A 163 10.98 -3.03 -12.13
C VAL A 163 9.98 -3.43 -11.04
N LEU A 164 9.65 -2.51 -10.12
CA LEU A 164 8.65 -2.72 -9.08
C LEU A 164 7.22 -2.36 -9.54
N ASN A 165 7.01 -1.99 -10.80
CA ASN A 165 5.69 -1.71 -11.34
C ASN A 165 4.84 -3.00 -11.46
N VAL A 166 3.74 -3.01 -10.71
CA VAL A 166 2.77 -4.11 -10.65
C VAL A 166 1.44 -3.74 -11.32
N SER A 167 1.44 -2.70 -12.14
CA SER A 167 0.29 -2.34 -12.97
C SER A 167 -0.04 -3.47 -13.93
N THR A 168 -1.32 -3.56 -14.28
CA THR A 168 -1.83 -4.58 -15.19
C THR A 168 -2.30 -3.94 -16.48
N ILE A 169 -2.53 -4.73 -17.52
CA ILE A 169 -3.11 -4.22 -18.76
C ILE A 169 -4.46 -3.51 -18.52
N LYS A 170 -5.23 -3.99 -17.54
CA LYS A 170 -6.48 -3.36 -17.09
C LYS A 170 -6.25 -1.98 -16.52
N THR A 171 -5.14 -1.77 -15.79
CA THR A 171 -4.75 -0.43 -15.30
C THR A 171 -4.58 0.54 -16.47
N ILE A 172 -3.91 0.12 -17.55
CA ILE A 172 -3.68 0.95 -18.74
C ILE A 172 -4.99 1.33 -19.43
N TYR A 173 -5.87 0.36 -19.65
CA TYR A 173 -7.18 0.62 -20.24
C TYR A 173 -8.03 1.57 -19.39
N ASN A 174 -8.06 1.36 -18.07
CA ASN A 174 -8.79 2.24 -17.16
C ASN A 174 -8.23 3.67 -17.18
N ALA A 175 -6.91 3.84 -17.19
CA ALA A 175 -6.28 5.15 -17.22
C ALA A 175 -6.58 5.90 -18.53
N ARG A 176 -6.60 5.19 -19.66
CA ARG A 176 -6.99 5.76 -20.96
C ARG A 176 -8.43 6.28 -20.98
N GLN A 177 -9.37 5.56 -20.36
CA GLN A 177 -10.79 5.95 -20.34
C GLN A 177 -11.09 7.18 -19.48
N ILE A 178 -10.22 7.48 -18.51
CA ILE A 178 -10.36 8.65 -17.63
C ILE A 178 -9.91 9.93 -18.34
N TRP A 179 -9.08 9.80 -19.38
CA TRP A 179 -8.60 10.93 -20.17
C TRP A 179 -9.60 11.25 -21.31
N PRO A 180 -10.02 12.53 -21.48
CA PRO A 180 -10.88 12.96 -22.59
C PRO A 180 -10.14 13.02 -23.94
#